data_AF-A0A239MYY8-F1
#
_entry.id   AF-A0A239MYY8-F1
#
_cell.length_a   1.000
_cell.length_b   1.000
_cell.length_c   1.000
_cell.angle_alpha   90.00
_cell.angle_beta   90.00
_cell.angle_gamma   90.00
#
_symmetry.space_group_name_H-M   'P 1'
#
loop_
_entity.id
_entity.type
_entity.pdbx_description
1 polymer ?
#
loop_
_entity_poly.entity_id
_entity_poly.type
_entity_poly.pdbx_seq_one_letter_code
_entity_poly.pdbx_strand_id
1 'polypeptide(L)'
;MLSNINPVGSCEGYEREIPYLYLYRRELPASGGHGQFRGGATFTAAVTGHHTDENYISSGGLFQSVTQGIALAGAPPAPGGVMWHATDTKVLDEMAAGRVPADTEQVKTLAPHGAPPPPKKFDNRLLPGDIFATMSSAGAGYGDPVLRDPELVLGDERAGRLLAGEATSVYGVVITDGAVDEEKTSQTREAMLRDRLGRAVQPHRVRTGKVDESAVTTKVLATVLIGENNGNSVFGCAHCRETLSDSDISYRHGSAIVEVSLDTLGPLFSDPVTQTGVDLKARTYLCPSCGIALDTEVVVPNDPIVDDVVLSNA
;
A
#
# COMPACT_ATOMS: atom_id res chain seq x y z
N MET A 1 8.01 24.02 -17.87
CA MET A 1 8.49 22.64 -18.08
C MET A 1 7.24 21.77 -18.15
N LEU A 2 6.73 21.50 -19.36
CA LEU A 2 5.58 20.61 -19.54
C LEU A 2 6.09 19.19 -19.24
N SER A 3 5.43 18.48 -18.33
CA SER A 3 5.74 17.09 -18.00
C SER A 3 5.55 16.24 -19.26
N ASN A 4 6.64 15.66 -19.78
CA ASN A 4 6.64 14.77 -20.93
C ASN A 4 6.31 13.30 -20.55
N ILE A 5 5.73 13.07 -19.37
CA ILE A 5 5.28 11.74 -18.93
C ILE A 5 3.79 11.64 -19.25
N ASN A 6 3.49 10.84 -20.27
CA ASN A 6 2.18 10.46 -20.81
C ASN A 6 0.96 11.11 -20.09
N PRO A 7 0.39 12.22 -20.60
CA PRO A 7 -0.76 12.84 -19.97
C PRO A 7 -1.91 11.84 -19.91
N VAL A 8 -2.62 11.76 -18.78
CA VAL A 8 -3.89 11.05 -18.70
C VAL A 8 -4.80 11.63 -19.79
N GLY A 9 -5.07 10.85 -20.83
CA GLY A 9 -5.74 11.35 -22.04
C GLY A 9 -7.15 11.87 -21.75
N SER A 10 -7.67 12.77 -22.60
CA SER A 10 -9.04 13.27 -22.46
C SER A 10 -10.05 12.12 -22.57
N CYS A 11 -11.10 12.10 -21.73
CA CYS A 11 -12.19 11.15 -21.84
C CYS A 11 -12.84 11.22 -23.23
N GLU A 12 -13.23 12.42 -23.68
CA GLU A 12 -13.81 12.65 -25.01
C GLU A 12 -12.87 12.22 -26.13
N GLY A 13 -11.56 12.38 -25.92
CA GLY A 13 -10.55 11.94 -26.88
C GLY A 13 -10.52 10.42 -27.04
N TYR A 14 -10.67 9.67 -25.95
CA TYR A 14 -10.77 8.22 -25.99
C TYR A 14 -12.12 7.75 -26.55
N GLU A 15 -13.23 8.36 -26.15
CA GLU A 15 -14.59 8.02 -26.63
C GLU A 15 -14.76 8.26 -28.13
N ARG A 16 -13.97 9.16 -28.72
CA ARG A 16 -13.96 9.36 -30.17
C ARG A 16 -13.31 8.20 -30.94
N GLU A 17 -12.31 7.55 -30.35
CA GLU A 17 -11.47 6.55 -31.04
C GLU A 17 -11.84 5.12 -30.66
N ILE A 18 -12.41 4.91 -29.47
CA ILE A 18 -12.74 3.59 -28.91
C ILE A 18 -14.25 3.54 -28.64
N PRO A 19 -14.97 2.49 -29.06
CA PRO A 19 -16.43 2.40 -28.94
C PRO A 19 -16.90 2.06 -27.52
N TYR A 20 -16.55 2.93 -26.58
CA TYR A 20 -17.04 2.94 -25.21
C TYR A 20 -17.38 4.36 -24.76
N LEU A 21 -18.11 4.46 -23.66
CA LEU A 21 -18.44 5.71 -22.98
C LEU A 21 -17.96 5.62 -21.53
N TYR A 22 -17.32 6.68 -21.02
CA TYR A 22 -16.99 6.77 -19.59
C TYR A 22 -18.26 6.98 -18.77
N LEU A 23 -18.47 6.13 -17.77
CA LEU A 23 -19.45 6.35 -16.70
C LEU A 23 -18.86 7.33 -15.68
N TYR A 24 -17.58 7.13 -15.33
CA TYR A 24 -16.81 8.05 -14.51
C TYR A 24 -15.31 7.86 -14.74
N ARG A 25 -14.53 8.88 -14.37
CA ARG A 25 -13.11 8.80 -14.10
C ARG A 25 -12.75 9.77 -12.98
N ARG A 26 -12.19 9.28 -11.88
CA ARG A 26 -11.94 10.09 -10.67
C ARG A 26 -10.76 9.59 -9.85
N GLU A 27 -10.13 10.50 -9.14
CA GLU A 27 -9.17 10.15 -8.08
C GLU A 27 -9.87 9.27 -7.02
N LEU A 28 -9.10 8.35 -6.44
CA LEU A 28 -9.48 7.58 -5.26
C LEU A 28 -8.55 8.01 -4.12
N PRO A 29 -8.85 9.10 -3.39
CA PRO A 29 -7.86 9.80 -2.57
C PRO A 29 -7.25 8.92 -1.46
N ALA A 30 -8.04 8.02 -0.89
CA ALA A 30 -7.60 7.12 0.19
C ALA A 30 -6.77 5.91 -0.28
N SER A 31 -6.46 5.79 -1.57
CA SER A 31 -5.75 4.63 -2.12
C SER A 31 -4.23 4.65 -1.94
N GLY A 32 -3.62 5.81 -1.71
CA GLY A 32 -2.17 5.92 -1.61
C GLY A 32 -1.60 5.09 -0.46
N GLY A 33 -0.51 4.35 -0.72
CA GLY A 33 0.14 3.51 0.27
C GLY A 33 0.56 4.30 1.51
N HIS A 34 0.33 3.72 2.69
CA HIS A 34 0.67 4.35 3.95
C HIS A 34 2.19 4.40 4.18
N GLY A 35 2.63 5.36 4.99
CA GLY A 35 4.03 5.53 5.38
C GLY A 35 4.26 6.85 6.09
N GLN A 36 5.46 7.07 6.61
CA GLN A 36 5.92 8.40 7.06
C GLN A 36 5.65 9.44 5.96
N PHE A 37 5.98 9.08 4.72
CA PHE A 37 5.56 9.76 3.51
C PHE A 37 4.62 8.85 2.73
N ARG A 38 3.39 9.32 2.50
CA ARG A 38 2.38 8.57 1.74
C ARG A 38 2.76 8.43 0.28
N GLY A 39 2.41 7.29 -0.29
CA GLY A 39 2.40 7.11 -1.74
C GLY A 39 1.29 7.90 -2.42
N GLY A 40 1.44 8.14 -3.72
CA GLY A 40 0.44 8.85 -4.53
C GLY A 40 -0.88 8.08 -4.62
N ALA A 41 -2.00 8.80 -4.54
CA ALA A 41 -3.31 8.24 -4.79
C ALA A 41 -3.46 7.83 -6.27
N THR A 42 -4.22 6.77 -6.49
CA THR A 42 -4.61 6.31 -7.81
C THR A 42 -5.93 6.93 -8.26
N PHE A 43 -6.36 6.59 -9.47
CA PHE A 43 -7.70 6.88 -9.96
C PHE A 43 -8.44 5.60 -10.32
N THR A 44 -9.77 5.70 -10.35
CA THR A 44 -10.66 4.66 -10.87
C THR A 44 -11.43 5.22 -12.07
N ALA A 45 -11.76 4.34 -13.00
CA ALA A 45 -12.64 4.63 -14.12
C ALA A 45 -13.61 3.46 -14.34
N ALA A 46 -14.78 3.76 -14.89
CA ALA A 46 -15.67 2.74 -15.43
C ALA A 46 -16.16 3.18 -16.81
N VAL A 47 -16.30 2.20 -17.70
CA VAL A 47 -16.77 2.40 -19.07
C VAL A 47 -17.88 1.40 -19.40
N THR A 48 -18.76 1.78 -20.32
CA THR A 48 -19.73 0.89 -20.96
C THR A 48 -19.52 0.90 -22.46
N GLY A 49 -19.84 -0.19 -23.18
CA GLY A 49 -19.77 -0.19 -24.64
C GLY A 49 -20.72 0.87 -25.23
N HIS A 50 -20.36 1.45 -26.37
CA HIS A 50 -21.17 2.51 -26.97
C HIS A 50 -21.13 2.46 -28.49
N HIS A 51 -22.32 2.56 -29.12
CA HIS A 51 -22.52 2.57 -30.58
C HIS A 51 -21.76 1.45 -31.32
N THR A 52 -21.85 0.24 -30.80
CA THR A 52 -21.20 -0.94 -31.39
C THR A 52 -22.01 -2.19 -31.14
N ASP A 53 -22.02 -3.10 -32.12
CA ASP A 53 -22.59 -4.45 -32.01
C ASP A 53 -21.52 -5.50 -31.65
N GLU A 54 -20.24 -5.13 -31.74
CA GLU A 54 -19.11 -5.99 -31.42
C GLU A 54 -17.94 -5.16 -30.86
N ASN A 55 -17.61 -5.38 -29.58
CA ASN A 55 -16.46 -4.73 -28.95
C ASN A 55 -15.97 -5.57 -27.77
N TYR A 56 -14.65 -5.55 -27.57
CA TYR A 56 -13.99 -6.30 -26.51
C TYR A 56 -12.92 -5.45 -25.84
N ILE A 57 -12.70 -5.71 -24.56
CA ILE A 57 -11.67 -5.07 -23.75
C ILE A 57 -10.76 -6.13 -23.12
N SER A 58 -9.47 -5.82 -23.08
CA SER A 58 -8.49 -6.71 -22.47
C SER A 58 -8.42 -6.50 -20.95
N SER A 59 -8.33 -7.61 -20.22
CA SER A 59 -7.98 -7.67 -18.81
C SER A 59 -6.55 -8.15 -18.65
N GLY A 60 -5.59 -7.27 -18.91
CA GLY A 60 -4.16 -7.54 -18.74
C GLY A 60 -3.42 -6.36 -18.11
N GLY A 61 -2.29 -6.63 -17.47
CA GLY A 61 -1.38 -5.57 -16.98
C GLY A 61 -1.69 -5.00 -15.59
N LEU A 62 -2.76 -5.43 -14.93
CA LEU A 62 -2.99 -5.14 -13.51
C LEU A 62 -2.91 -6.45 -12.71
N PHE A 63 -2.03 -6.48 -11.72
CA PHE A 63 -1.91 -7.58 -10.77
C PHE A 63 -2.79 -7.24 -9.56
N GLN A 64 -3.91 -7.96 -9.42
CA GLN A 64 -4.97 -7.59 -8.48
C GLN A 64 -4.62 -7.89 -7.01
N SER A 65 -3.97 -9.03 -6.75
CA SER A 65 -3.56 -9.42 -5.38
C SER A 65 -2.06 -9.44 -5.14
N VAL A 66 -1.24 -9.51 -6.19
CA VAL A 66 0.23 -9.38 -6.08
C VAL A 66 0.60 -7.93 -6.29
N THR A 67 0.64 -7.16 -5.21
CA THR A 67 0.98 -5.75 -5.31
C THR A 67 2.39 -5.54 -5.86
N GLN A 68 2.51 -4.63 -6.84
CA GLN A 68 3.79 -4.09 -7.31
C GLN A 68 4.16 -2.79 -6.59
N GLY A 69 3.27 -2.30 -5.72
CA GLY A 69 3.52 -1.17 -4.84
C GLY A 69 4.36 -1.60 -3.64
N ILE A 70 5.57 -2.10 -3.89
CA ILE A 70 6.54 -2.44 -2.85
C ILE A 70 7.04 -1.14 -2.24
N ALA A 71 6.82 -1.00 -0.94
CA ALA A 71 7.17 0.17 -0.17
C ALA A 71 8.62 0.11 0.31
N LEU A 72 9.09 1.21 0.91
CA LEU A 72 10.48 1.33 1.34
C LEU A 72 10.57 1.70 2.82
N ALA A 73 11.67 1.27 3.45
CA ALA A 73 12.06 1.73 4.78
C ALA A 73 10.99 1.49 5.87
N GLY A 74 10.29 0.36 5.80
CA GLY A 74 9.30 -0.05 6.80
C GLY A 74 7.87 0.42 6.57
N ALA A 75 7.59 1.11 5.45
CA ALA A 75 6.21 1.33 5.03
C ALA A 75 5.56 0.01 4.58
N PRO A 76 4.25 -0.19 4.82
CA PRO A 76 3.52 -1.32 4.26
C PRO A 76 3.35 -1.18 2.74
N PRO A 77 3.15 -2.29 2.01
CA PRO A 77 2.85 -2.24 0.58
C PRO A 77 1.61 -1.39 0.28
N ALA A 78 1.51 -0.86 -0.95
CA ALA A 78 0.30 -0.22 -1.46
C ALA A 78 -0.67 -1.25 -2.07
N PRO A 79 -1.97 -0.92 -2.20
CA PRO A 79 -2.92 -1.79 -2.89
C PRO A 79 -2.58 -1.93 -4.38
N GLY A 80 -2.79 -3.13 -4.92
CA GLY A 80 -2.67 -3.43 -6.34
C GLY A 80 -3.81 -2.81 -7.17
N GLY A 81 -3.69 -2.89 -8.49
CA GLY A 81 -4.75 -2.43 -9.39
C GLY A 81 -5.85 -3.48 -9.55
N VAL A 82 -7.11 -3.07 -9.60
CA VAL A 82 -8.27 -3.96 -9.68
C VAL A 82 -9.00 -3.75 -10.99
N MET A 83 -9.44 -4.84 -11.62
CA MET A 83 -10.42 -4.84 -12.71
C MET A 83 -11.70 -5.51 -12.25
N TRP A 84 -12.83 -5.01 -12.73
CA TRP A 84 -14.15 -5.55 -12.45
C TRP A 84 -15.00 -5.46 -13.71
N HIS A 85 -15.77 -6.50 -13.98
CA HIS A 85 -16.54 -6.63 -15.21
C HIS A 85 -17.91 -7.23 -14.93
N ALA A 86 -18.93 -6.68 -15.59
CA ALA A 86 -20.29 -7.21 -15.57
C ALA A 86 -20.92 -7.03 -16.94
N THR A 87 -21.66 -8.05 -17.39
CA THR A 87 -22.42 -7.99 -18.64
C THR A 87 -23.90 -7.79 -18.38
N ASP A 88 -24.63 -7.31 -19.39
CA ASP A 88 -26.10 -7.23 -19.38
C ASP A 88 -26.64 -6.48 -18.14
N THR A 89 -26.02 -5.34 -17.82
CA THR A 89 -26.37 -4.53 -16.65
C THR A 89 -27.51 -3.56 -16.96
N LYS A 90 -28.02 -2.88 -15.91
CA LYS A 90 -29.06 -1.85 -16.04
C LYS A 90 -28.51 -0.43 -16.28
N VAL A 91 -27.24 -0.29 -16.66
CA VAL A 91 -26.61 1.04 -16.80
C VAL A 91 -27.29 1.92 -17.83
N LEU A 92 -27.76 1.34 -18.94
CA LEU A 92 -28.47 2.11 -19.97
C LEU A 92 -29.85 2.57 -19.50
N ASP A 93 -30.57 1.76 -18.73
CA ASP A 93 -31.86 2.12 -18.14
C ASP A 93 -31.69 3.29 -17.15
N GLU A 94 -30.66 3.22 -16.31
CA GLU A 94 -30.31 4.30 -15.38
C GLU A 94 -29.96 5.59 -16.13
N MET A 95 -29.11 5.49 -17.17
CA MET A 95 -28.73 6.64 -18.00
C MET A 95 -29.93 7.26 -18.71
N ALA A 96 -30.84 6.45 -19.27
CA ALA A 96 -32.08 6.92 -19.88
C ALA A 96 -32.99 7.62 -18.87
N ALA A 97 -32.93 7.21 -17.61
CA ALA A 97 -33.62 7.85 -16.49
C ALA A 97 -32.85 9.03 -15.87
N GLY A 98 -31.75 9.48 -16.51
CA GLY A 98 -30.95 10.64 -16.09
C GLY A 98 -29.99 10.36 -14.93
N ARG A 99 -29.66 9.10 -14.64
CA ARG A 99 -28.75 8.68 -13.56
C ARG A 99 -27.53 7.96 -14.13
N VAL A 100 -26.34 8.39 -13.74
CA VAL A 100 -25.08 7.75 -14.14
C VAL A 100 -24.31 7.34 -12.88
N PRO A 101 -23.84 6.08 -12.78
CA PRO A 101 -23.01 5.65 -11.67
C PRO A 101 -21.79 6.54 -11.53
N ALA A 102 -21.60 7.08 -10.33
CA ALA A 102 -20.55 8.03 -10.05
C ALA A 102 -19.24 7.31 -9.65
N ASP A 103 -19.31 6.21 -8.91
CA ASP A 103 -18.17 5.51 -8.34
C ASP A 103 -18.27 3.99 -8.45
N THR A 104 -17.21 3.32 -8.00
CA THR A 104 -17.08 1.86 -7.97
C THR A 104 -18.20 1.19 -7.16
N GLU A 105 -18.65 1.79 -6.06
CA GLU A 105 -19.67 1.18 -5.21
C GLU A 105 -21.06 1.25 -5.86
N GLN A 106 -21.38 2.36 -6.53
CA GLN A 106 -22.59 2.47 -7.34
C GLN A 106 -22.58 1.49 -8.52
N VAL A 107 -21.43 1.33 -9.20
CA VAL A 107 -21.28 0.34 -10.27
C VAL A 107 -21.51 -1.09 -9.76
N LYS A 108 -20.89 -1.47 -8.63
CA LYS A 108 -21.10 -2.80 -8.02
C LYS A 108 -22.55 -3.01 -7.56
N THR A 109 -23.19 -1.97 -7.02
CA THR A 109 -24.60 -2.02 -6.60
C THR A 109 -25.53 -2.22 -7.81
N LEU A 110 -25.24 -1.55 -8.92
CA LEU A 110 -26.02 -1.64 -10.16
C LEU A 110 -25.94 -3.02 -10.81
N ALA A 111 -24.79 -3.69 -10.68
CA ALA A 111 -24.54 -5.00 -11.27
C ALA A 111 -23.90 -5.95 -10.26
N PRO A 112 -24.67 -6.46 -9.28
CA PRO A 112 -24.15 -7.29 -8.19
C PRO A 112 -23.62 -8.65 -8.64
N HIS A 113 -23.93 -9.07 -9.87
CA HIS A 113 -23.40 -10.28 -10.51
C HIS A 113 -22.02 -10.09 -11.15
N GLY A 114 -21.49 -8.87 -11.16
CA GLY A 114 -20.17 -8.59 -11.71
C GLY A 114 -19.05 -9.17 -10.84
N ALA A 115 -17.93 -9.46 -11.49
CA ALA A 115 -16.78 -10.10 -10.87
C ALA A 115 -15.47 -9.60 -11.50
N PRO A 116 -14.31 -9.87 -10.88
CA PRO A 116 -13.04 -9.73 -11.56
C PRO A 116 -13.02 -10.57 -12.86
N PRO A 117 -12.70 -9.97 -14.02
CA PRO A 117 -12.58 -10.74 -15.26
C PRO A 117 -11.37 -11.69 -15.19
N PRO A 118 -11.34 -12.78 -15.98
CA PRO A 118 -10.19 -13.67 -16.04
C PRO A 118 -8.89 -12.91 -16.37
N PRO A 119 -7.75 -13.28 -15.76
CA PRO A 119 -6.49 -12.61 -16.01
C PRO A 119 -5.98 -12.90 -17.41
N LYS A 120 -5.32 -11.91 -18.03
CA LYS A 120 -4.73 -11.98 -19.39
C LYS A 120 -5.73 -12.40 -20.46
N LYS A 121 -6.99 -12.00 -20.31
CA LYS A 121 -8.05 -12.24 -21.30
C LYS A 121 -8.17 -11.02 -22.21
N PHE A 122 -8.20 -11.21 -23.53
CA PHE A 122 -8.18 -10.12 -24.50
C PHE A 122 -9.55 -9.82 -25.14
N ASP A 123 -10.52 -10.67 -24.85
CA ASP A 123 -11.84 -10.70 -25.49
C ASP A 123 -12.98 -10.56 -24.45
N ASN A 124 -12.80 -9.77 -23.39
CA ASN A 124 -13.93 -9.49 -22.49
C ASN A 124 -14.94 -8.64 -23.23
N ARG A 125 -16.16 -9.13 -23.39
CA ARG A 125 -17.22 -8.42 -24.08
C ARG A 125 -17.48 -7.06 -23.44
N LEU A 126 -17.56 -6.00 -24.24
CA LEU A 126 -17.88 -4.65 -23.80
C LEU A 126 -18.89 -4.02 -24.77
N LEU A 127 -20.11 -4.53 -24.73
CA LEU A 127 -21.25 -4.01 -25.50
C LEU A 127 -22.02 -2.94 -24.72
N PRO A 128 -22.92 -2.18 -25.38
CA PRO A 128 -23.85 -1.31 -24.67
C PRO A 128 -24.61 -2.09 -23.58
N GLY A 129 -24.54 -1.59 -22.35
CA GLY A 129 -25.13 -2.27 -21.18
C GLY A 129 -24.14 -3.12 -20.39
N ASP A 130 -22.97 -3.47 -20.94
CA ASP A 130 -21.88 -4.07 -20.17
C ASP A 130 -21.10 -2.97 -19.43
N ILE A 131 -20.48 -3.28 -18.29
CA ILE A 131 -19.61 -2.36 -17.54
C ILE A 131 -18.24 -3.00 -17.34
N PHE A 132 -17.18 -2.26 -17.66
CA PHE A 132 -15.82 -2.59 -17.28
C PHE A 132 -15.24 -1.46 -16.42
N ALA A 133 -14.87 -1.77 -15.18
CA ALA A 133 -14.31 -0.84 -14.22
C ALA A 133 -12.88 -1.20 -13.89
N THR A 134 -12.05 -0.18 -13.70
CA THR A 134 -10.64 -0.30 -13.35
C THR A 134 -10.28 0.63 -12.21
N MET A 135 -9.34 0.17 -11.40
CA MET A 135 -8.56 0.95 -10.45
C MET A 135 -7.10 0.67 -10.77
N SER A 136 -6.32 1.71 -11.08
CA SER A 136 -4.88 1.53 -11.28
C SER A 136 -4.18 1.27 -9.94
N SER A 137 -3.02 0.63 -9.95
CA SER A 137 -2.22 0.45 -8.73
C SER A 137 -1.89 1.80 -8.08
N ALA A 138 -1.95 1.86 -6.75
CA ALA A 138 -1.56 3.06 -6.03
C ALA A 138 -0.03 3.12 -5.82
N GLY A 139 0.48 4.32 -5.55
CA GLY A 139 1.88 4.49 -5.20
C GLY A 139 2.16 3.93 -3.80
N ALA A 140 3.32 3.28 -3.63
CA ALA A 140 3.79 2.81 -2.34
C ALA A 140 4.29 3.95 -1.46
N GLY A 141 4.16 3.79 -0.14
CA GLY A 141 4.68 4.74 0.84
C GLY A 141 6.15 4.54 1.16
N TYR A 142 6.66 5.40 2.03
CA TYR A 142 8.02 5.37 2.55
C TYR A 142 8.02 5.58 4.07
N GLY A 143 8.78 4.78 4.81
CA GLY A 143 8.95 4.93 6.25
C GLY A 143 7.77 4.40 7.08
N ASP A 144 8.00 4.04 8.34
CA ASP A 144 6.93 3.63 9.25
C ASP A 144 5.82 4.71 9.39
N PRO A 145 4.53 4.37 9.17
CA PRO A 145 3.43 5.30 9.35
C PRO A 145 3.39 6.03 10.70
N VAL A 146 3.84 5.42 11.80
CA VAL A 146 3.83 6.08 13.12
C VAL A 146 4.81 7.25 13.22
N LEU A 147 5.73 7.39 12.26
CA LEU A 147 6.68 8.50 12.18
C LEU A 147 6.16 9.66 11.33
N ARG A 148 4.99 9.54 10.70
CA ARG A 148 4.39 10.65 9.95
C ARG A 148 4.11 11.82 10.88
N ASP A 149 4.36 13.03 10.41
CA ASP A 149 3.99 14.26 11.13
C ASP A 149 2.47 14.29 11.38
N PRO A 150 2.01 14.42 12.65
CA PRO A 150 0.59 14.49 12.96
C PRO A 150 -0.18 15.57 12.19
N GLU A 151 0.42 16.72 11.92
CA GLU A 151 -0.24 17.81 11.19
C GLU A 151 -0.45 17.45 9.71
N LEU A 152 0.46 16.65 9.13
CA LEU A 152 0.26 16.11 7.78
C LEU A 152 -0.86 15.08 7.75
N VAL A 153 -1.04 14.30 8.81
CA VAL A 153 -2.17 13.36 8.94
C VAL A 153 -3.49 14.11 9.04
N LEU A 154 -3.56 15.18 9.84
CA LEU A 154 -4.73 16.07 9.90
C LEU A 154 -5.03 16.69 8.53
N GLY A 155 -4.00 17.09 7.79
CA GLY A 155 -4.14 17.57 6.41
C GLY A 155 -4.74 16.51 5.47
N ASP A 156 -4.28 15.26 5.58
CA ASP A 156 -4.81 14.14 4.79
C ASP A 156 -6.27 13.81 5.14
N GLU A 157 -6.63 13.82 6.42
CA GLU A 157 -8.02 13.64 6.91
C GLU A 157 -8.94 14.72 6.32
N ARG A 158 -8.54 16.00 6.45
CA ARG A 158 -9.31 17.14 5.90
C ARG A 158 -9.45 17.08 4.37
N ALA A 159 -8.46 16.51 3.69
CA ALA A 159 -8.47 16.32 2.24
C ALA A 159 -9.20 15.04 1.79
N GLY A 160 -9.75 14.24 2.70
CA GLY A 160 -10.44 12.98 2.39
C GLY A 160 -9.50 11.87 1.88
N ARG A 161 -8.20 11.98 2.16
CA ARG A 161 -7.17 11.00 1.76
C ARG A 161 -7.01 9.85 2.73
N LEU A 162 -7.79 9.85 3.81
CA LEU A 162 -7.85 8.79 4.81
C LEU A 162 -9.25 8.21 4.80
N LEU A 163 -9.35 6.89 4.96
CA LEU A 163 -10.60 6.26 5.35
C LEU A 163 -10.90 6.59 6.82
N ALA A 164 -12.17 6.47 7.18
CA ALA A 164 -12.63 6.75 8.54
C ALA A 164 -11.84 5.93 9.56
N GLY A 165 -11.19 6.62 10.51
CA GLY A 165 -10.41 6.02 11.59
C GLY A 165 -8.94 5.72 11.25
N GLU A 166 -8.49 5.87 10.00
CA GLU A 166 -7.11 5.57 9.61
C GLU A 166 -6.07 6.49 10.26
N ALA A 167 -6.42 7.75 10.56
CA ALA A 167 -5.53 8.63 11.30
C ALA A 167 -5.05 7.98 12.60
N THR A 168 -5.97 7.34 13.34
CA THR A 168 -5.66 6.65 14.59
C THR A 168 -5.11 5.25 14.37
N SER A 169 -5.78 4.41 13.56
CA SER A 169 -5.41 2.99 13.44
C SER A 169 -4.09 2.76 12.68
N VAL A 170 -3.75 3.63 11.73
CA VAL A 170 -2.54 3.48 10.89
C VAL A 170 -1.42 4.39 11.37
N TYR A 171 -1.72 5.66 11.67
CA TYR A 171 -0.70 6.66 12.01
C TYR A 171 -0.57 6.96 13.51
N GLY A 172 -1.47 6.41 14.33
CA GLY A 172 -1.53 6.67 15.77
C GLY A 172 -1.88 8.11 16.14
N VAL A 173 -2.45 8.87 15.20
CA VAL A 173 -2.81 10.28 15.39
C VAL A 173 -4.26 10.37 15.86
N VAL A 174 -4.47 11.12 16.92
CA VAL A 174 -5.80 11.38 17.49
C VAL A 174 -6.19 12.81 17.15
N ILE A 175 -7.31 12.98 16.44
CA ILE A 175 -7.85 14.28 16.06
C ILE A 175 -9.10 14.53 16.91
N THR A 176 -9.11 15.63 17.66
CA THR A 176 -10.23 16.06 18.50
C THR A 176 -10.58 17.50 18.14
N ASP A 177 -11.86 17.79 17.94
CA ASP A 177 -12.35 19.12 17.58
C ASP A 177 -11.63 19.77 16.38
N GLY A 178 -11.22 18.93 15.42
CA GLY A 178 -10.53 19.36 14.21
C GLY A 178 -9.06 19.73 14.38
N ALA A 179 -8.44 19.44 15.53
CA ALA A 179 -7.02 19.62 15.80
C ALA A 179 -6.35 18.32 16.28
N VAL A 180 -5.03 18.23 16.15
CA VAL A 180 -4.27 17.10 16.70
C VAL A 180 -4.26 17.19 18.22
N ASP A 181 -4.59 16.09 18.89
CA ASP A 181 -4.38 15.89 20.32
C ASP A 181 -2.99 15.26 20.52
N GLU A 182 -1.99 16.08 20.85
CA GLU A 182 -0.60 15.65 20.95
C GLU A 182 -0.39 14.57 22.01
N GLU A 183 -1.03 14.73 23.18
CA GLU A 183 -0.89 13.81 24.30
C GLU A 183 -1.48 12.44 23.95
N LYS A 184 -2.73 12.41 23.46
CA LYS A 184 -3.36 11.14 23.04
C LYS A 184 -2.64 10.51 21.85
N THR A 185 -2.10 11.31 20.94
CA THR A 185 -1.30 10.83 19.81
C THR A 185 -0.04 10.12 20.30
N SER A 186 0.69 10.72 21.25
CA SER A 186 1.87 10.10 21.85
C SER A 186 1.52 8.76 22.54
N GLN A 187 0.48 8.75 23.39
CA GLN A 187 0.02 7.54 24.07
C GLN A 187 -0.42 6.44 23.09
N THR A 188 -1.14 6.82 22.02
CA THR A 188 -1.61 5.89 21.00
C THR A 188 -0.44 5.27 20.23
N ARG A 189 0.53 6.07 19.80
CA ARG A 189 1.73 5.57 19.11
C ARG A 189 2.55 4.63 19.99
N GLU A 190 2.76 4.97 21.25
CA GLU A 190 3.45 4.07 22.17
C GLU A 190 2.69 2.74 22.34
N ALA A 191 1.36 2.78 22.46
CA ALA A 191 0.55 1.58 22.56
C ALA A 191 0.65 0.73 21.28
N MET A 192 0.63 1.34 20.10
CA MET A 192 0.80 0.65 18.82
C MET A 192 2.16 -0.03 18.71
N LEU A 193 3.25 0.66 19.10
CA LEU A 193 4.59 0.08 19.07
C LEU A 193 4.73 -1.11 20.04
N ARG A 194 4.13 -1.03 21.23
CA ARG A 194 4.08 -2.15 22.18
C ARG A 194 3.26 -3.31 21.65
N ASP A 195 2.10 -3.06 21.05
CA ASP A 195 1.24 -4.10 20.45
C ASP A 195 1.97 -4.83 19.30
N ARG A 196 2.64 -4.08 18.42
CA ARG A 196 3.46 -4.65 17.35
C ARG A 196 4.51 -5.61 17.89
N LEU A 197 5.26 -5.21 18.92
CA LEU A 197 6.26 -6.06 19.56
C LEU A 197 5.63 -7.27 20.27
N GLY A 198 4.46 -7.10 20.90
CA GLY A 198 3.73 -8.19 21.56
C GLY A 198 3.24 -9.29 20.60
N ARG A 199 2.97 -8.93 19.34
CA ARG A 199 2.57 -9.87 18.27
C ARG A 199 3.75 -10.37 17.43
N ALA A 200 4.94 -9.80 17.59
CA ALA A 200 6.10 -10.14 16.78
C ALA A 200 6.75 -11.46 17.21
N VAL A 201 7.23 -12.22 16.23
CA VAL A 201 8.19 -13.29 16.44
C VAL A 201 9.53 -12.65 16.82
N GLN A 202 10.18 -13.21 17.84
CA GLN A 202 11.45 -12.70 18.36
C GLN A 202 12.59 -12.84 17.33
N PRO A 203 13.63 -12.01 17.41
CA PRO A 203 14.76 -12.07 16.49
C PRO A 203 15.42 -13.45 16.43
N HIS A 204 15.86 -13.84 15.23
CA HIS A 204 16.62 -15.08 15.03
C HIS A 204 17.99 -15.02 15.74
N ARG A 205 18.59 -13.82 15.82
CA ARG A 205 19.85 -13.54 16.51
C ARG A 205 19.68 -12.32 17.40
N VAL A 206 19.40 -12.55 18.68
CA VAL A 206 19.24 -11.46 19.64
C VAL A 206 20.59 -10.76 19.88
N ARG A 207 20.58 -9.43 19.75
CA ARG A 207 21.63 -8.53 20.22
C ARG A 207 21.07 -7.64 21.32
N THR A 208 21.97 -7.08 22.13
CA THR A 208 21.59 -6.19 23.23
C THR A 208 22.52 -4.99 23.27
N GLY A 209 21.99 -3.89 23.79
CA GLY A 209 22.74 -2.65 23.95
C GLY A 209 22.52 -1.71 22.77
N LYS A 210 23.14 -0.54 22.87
CA LYS A 210 23.01 0.51 21.86
C LYS A 210 24.33 0.73 21.16
N VAL A 211 24.23 1.11 19.89
CA VAL A 211 25.34 1.70 19.16
C VAL A 211 25.73 3.01 19.85
N ASP A 212 27.02 3.15 20.14
CA ASP A 212 27.57 4.33 20.81
C ASP A 212 27.38 5.56 19.92
N GLU A 213 26.82 6.63 20.47
CA GLU A 213 26.41 7.80 19.68
C GLU A 213 27.58 8.47 18.97
N SER A 214 28.72 8.58 19.66
CA SER A 214 29.96 9.11 19.10
C SER A 214 30.64 8.18 18.10
N ALA A 215 30.22 6.91 18.04
CA ALA A 215 30.77 5.90 17.13
C ALA A 215 29.80 5.56 15.99
N VAL A 216 28.71 6.32 15.81
CA VAL A 216 27.88 6.20 14.61
C VAL A 216 28.65 6.76 13.42
N THR A 217 28.93 5.90 12.44
CA THR A 217 29.65 6.29 11.23
C THR A 217 28.70 6.90 10.21
N THR A 218 27.60 6.22 9.88
CA THR A 218 26.58 6.70 8.93
C THR A 218 25.29 5.89 9.01
N LYS A 219 24.30 6.25 8.20
CA LYS A 219 23.13 5.44 7.86
C LYS A 219 23.42 4.60 6.62
N VAL A 220 23.37 3.27 6.73
CA VAL A 220 23.48 2.36 5.59
C VAL A 220 22.15 2.20 4.84
N LEU A 221 21.05 2.34 5.58
CA LEU A 221 19.69 2.50 5.09
C LEU A 221 19.03 3.65 5.86
N ALA A 222 17.90 4.15 5.40
CA ALA A 222 17.19 5.23 6.10
C ALA A 222 16.85 4.90 7.56
N THR A 223 16.57 3.62 7.82
CA THR A 223 16.16 3.05 9.11
C THR A 223 17.29 2.31 9.84
N VAL A 224 18.45 2.10 9.19
CA VAL A 224 19.55 1.31 9.74
C VAL A 224 20.86 2.10 9.68
N LEU A 225 21.52 2.24 10.82
CA LEU A 225 22.84 2.86 10.96
C LEU A 225 23.95 1.82 11.13
N ILE A 226 25.19 2.24 10.88
CA ILE A 226 26.41 1.49 11.15
C ILE A 226 27.25 2.28 12.16
N GLY A 227 27.81 1.60 13.14
CA GLY A 227 28.69 2.17 14.14
C GLY A 227 29.29 1.09 15.03
N GLU A 228 29.70 1.45 16.25
CA GLU A 228 30.29 0.50 17.20
C GLU A 228 29.42 0.26 18.44
N ASN A 229 29.46 -0.96 18.95
CA ASN A 229 29.01 -1.31 20.30
C ASN A 229 30.07 -2.21 20.94
N ASN A 230 30.64 -1.77 22.07
CA ASN A 230 31.73 -2.46 22.76
C ASN A 230 32.93 -2.78 21.83
N GLY A 231 33.26 -1.84 20.93
CA GLY A 231 34.36 -1.96 19.96
C GLY A 231 34.10 -2.90 18.78
N ASN A 232 32.89 -3.46 18.64
CA ASN A 232 32.51 -4.26 17.47
C ASN A 232 31.71 -3.41 16.48
N SER A 233 32.01 -3.55 15.20
CA SER A 233 31.22 -2.94 14.12
C SER A 233 29.85 -3.62 14.00
N VAL A 234 28.79 -2.84 14.12
CA VAL A 234 27.40 -3.33 14.24
C VAL A 234 26.41 -2.49 13.44
N PHE A 235 25.36 -3.14 12.94
CA PHE A 235 24.16 -2.44 12.51
C PHE A 235 23.29 -2.09 13.71
N GLY A 236 22.69 -0.90 13.67
CA GLY A 236 21.76 -0.43 14.70
C GLY A 236 20.53 0.24 14.12
N CYS A 237 19.48 0.33 14.94
CA CYS A 237 18.28 1.07 14.58
C CYS A 237 18.56 2.57 14.48
N ALA A 238 18.23 3.20 13.35
CA ALA A 238 18.43 4.63 13.16
C ALA A 238 17.52 5.52 14.03
N HIS A 239 16.49 4.95 14.66
CA HIS A 239 15.57 5.66 15.55
C HIS A 239 16.03 5.64 17.01
N CYS A 240 16.31 4.46 17.58
CA CYS A 240 16.63 4.33 19.01
C CYS A 240 18.06 3.87 19.32
N ARG A 241 18.87 3.61 18.29
CA ARG A 241 20.25 3.08 18.34
C ARG A 241 20.40 1.65 18.87
N GLU A 242 19.32 0.89 19.08
CA GLU A 242 19.43 -0.52 19.47
C GLU A 242 20.32 -1.28 18.47
N THR A 243 21.29 -2.05 18.97
CA THR A 243 22.10 -2.93 18.14
C THR A 243 21.23 -4.05 17.58
N LEU A 244 21.23 -4.19 16.26
CA LEU A 244 20.45 -5.19 15.53
C LEU A 244 21.32 -6.41 15.23
N SER A 245 22.49 -6.22 14.63
CA SER A 245 23.39 -7.31 14.27
C SER A 245 24.84 -6.84 14.21
N ASP A 246 25.78 -7.78 14.09
CA ASP A 246 27.14 -7.46 13.67
C ASP A 246 27.11 -7.04 12.20
N SER A 247 28.06 -6.22 11.75
CA SER A 247 28.01 -5.64 10.40
C SER A 247 28.16 -6.65 9.25
N ASP A 248 28.64 -7.85 9.54
CA ASP A 248 28.78 -8.96 8.59
C ASP A 248 27.53 -9.88 8.54
N ILE A 249 26.45 -9.51 9.24
CA ILE A 249 25.15 -10.18 9.25
C ILE A 249 24.07 -9.13 9.01
N SER A 250 23.07 -9.41 8.14
CA SER A 250 21.98 -8.45 7.94
C SER A 250 21.25 -8.14 9.25
N TYR A 251 20.90 -6.86 9.42
CA TYR A 251 20.09 -6.36 10.53
C TYR A 251 18.74 -7.08 10.66
N ARG A 252 18.25 -7.67 9.56
CA ARG A 252 17.00 -8.42 9.51
C ARG A 252 17.01 -9.64 10.45
N HIS A 253 18.16 -10.30 10.61
CA HIS A 253 18.31 -11.41 11.56
C HIS A 253 18.19 -10.98 13.03
N GLY A 254 18.50 -9.72 13.32
CA GLY A 254 18.35 -9.09 14.63
C GLY A 254 17.03 -8.37 14.85
N SER A 255 16.15 -8.38 13.85
CA SER A 255 14.86 -7.70 13.90
C SER A 255 13.78 -8.63 14.43
N ALA A 256 12.81 -8.08 15.16
CA ALA A 256 11.56 -8.79 15.44
C ALA A 256 10.70 -8.82 14.17
N ILE A 257 9.89 -9.84 13.96
CA ILE A 257 9.17 -10.04 12.70
C ILE A 257 7.66 -10.10 12.94
N VAL A 258 6.90 -9.31 12.18
CA VAL A 258 5.44 -9.43 12.10
C VAL A 258 5.07 -9.79 10.67
N GLU A 259 4.22 -10.80 10.51
CA GLU A 259 3.62 -11.16 9.23
C GLU A 259 2.11 -10.99 9.29
N VAL A 260 1.54 -10.32 8.28
CA VAL A 260 0.09 -10.16 8.12
C VAL A 260 -0.32 -10.52 6.71
N SER A 261 -1.57 -10.97 6.55
CA SER A 261 -2.14 -11.25 5.23
C SER A 261 -2.39 -9.94 4.47
N LEU A 262 -2.16 -9.91 3.15
CA LEU A 262 -2.26 -8.68 2.37
C LEU A 262 -3.67 -8.06 2.41
N ASP A 263 -4.72 -8.88 2.39
CA ASP A 263 -6.13 -8.47 2.48
C ASP A 263 -6.49 -7.79 3.82
N THR A 264 -5.65 -7.93 4.85
CA THR A 264 -5.83 -7.24 6.13
C THR A 264 -5.22 -5.84 6.18
N LEU A 265 -4.45 -5.44 5.16
CA LEU A 265 -3.81 -4.12 5.09
C LEU A 265 -4.78 -2.99 4.74
N GLY A 266 -5.97 -3.30 4.22
CA GLY A 266 -7.01 -2.33 3.93
C GLY A 266 -8.04 -2.84 2.91
N PRO A 267 -9.16 -2.12 2.72
CA PRO A 267 -10.28 -2.59 1.91
C PRO A 267 -10.01 -2.64 0.40
N LEU A 268 -8.89 -2.05 -0.05
CA LEU A 268 -8.47 -2.09 -1.45
C LEU A 268 -7.55 -3.28 -1.77
N PHE A 269 -7.16 -4.06 -0.76
CA PHE A 269 -6.41 -5.29 -0.95
C PHE A 269 -7.37 -6.45 -1.21
N SER A 270 -6.95 -7.35 -2.11
CA SER A 270 -7.67 -8.58 -2.41
C SER A 270 -6.94 -9.77 -1.80
N ASP A 271 -7.66 -10.83 -1.45
CA ASP A 271 -7.07 -12.07 -0.97
C ASP A 271 -6.13 -12.69 -2.05
N PRO A 272 -4.83 -12.83 -1.76
CA PRO A 272 -3.88 -13.43 -2.69
C PRO A 272 -4.19 -14.90 -2.98
N VAL A 273 -4.76 -15.66 -2.05
CA VAL A 273 -5.05 -17.08 -2.24
C VAL A 273 -6.13 -17.26 -3.31
N THR A 274 -7.21 -16.49 -3.23
CA THR A 274 -8.30 -16.53 -4.20
C THR A 274 -7.83 -16.35 -5.65
N GLN A 275 -6.83 -15.50 -5.89
CA GLN A 275 -6.39 -15.15 -7.25
C GLN A 275 -5.13 -15.89 -7.73
N THR A 276 -4.21 -16.22 -6.82
CA THR A 276 -2.90 -16.81 -7.17
C THR A 276 -2.75 -18.26 -6.72
N GLY A 277 -3.61 -18.73 -5.81
CA GLY A 277 -3.43 -19.99 -5.10
C GLY A 277 -2.29 -19.97 -4.07
N VAL A 278 -1.63 -18.83 -3.87
CA VAL A 278 -0.51 -18.66 -2.94
C VAL A 278 -0.92 -17.73 -1.81
N ASP A 279 -0.64 -18.15 -0.57
CA ASP A 279 -0.79 -17.30 0.60
C ASP A 279 0.40 -16.32 0.63
N LEU A 280 0.16 -15.05 0.29
CA LEU A 280 1.19 -14.00 0.35
C LEU A 280 1.03 -13.17 1.62
N LYS A 281 2.14 -12.92 2.31
CA LYS A 281 2.20 -12.11 3.53
C LYS A 281 3.00 -10.85 3.31
N ALA A 282 2.61 -9.77 3.98
CA ALA A 282 3.51 -8.66 4.26
C ALA A 282 4.33 -8.98 5.52
N ARG A 283 5.63 -9.18 5.35
CA ARG A 283 6.60 -9.38 6.44
C ARG A 283 7.26 -8.06 6.76
N THR A 284 7.07 -7.57 7.98
CA THR A 284 7.71 -6.35 8.47
C THR A 284 8.78 -6.69 9.50
N TYR A 285 9.99 -6.18 9.27
CA TYR A 285 11.10 -6.26 10.21
C TYR A 285 11.05 -5.05 11.14
N LEU A 286 10.89 -5.29 12.44
CA LEU A 286 10.78 -4.28 13.48
C LEU A 286 12.08 -4.20 14.28
N CYS A 287 12.44 -3.00 14.73
CA CYS A 287 13.42 -2.86 15.79
C CYS A 287 12.88 -3.55 17.05
N PRO A 288 13.60 -4.52 17.65
CA PRO A 288 13.09 -5.29 18.79
C PRO A 288 12.94 -4.45 20.07
N SER A 289 13.56 -3.27 20.12
CA SER A 289 13.55 -2.37 21.28
C SER A 289 12.45 -1.32 21.18
N CYS A 290 12.30 -0.63 20.04
CA CYS A 290 11.32 0.46 19.90
C CYS A 290 10.09 0.13 19.05
N GLY A 291 10.06 -1.02 18.35
CA GLY A 291 8.91 -1.45 17.54
C GLY A 291 8.72 -0.69 16.22
N ILE A 292 9.63 0.20 15.85
CA ILE A 292 9.63 0.88 14.55
C ILE A 292 9.92 -0.12 13.44
N ALA A 293 9.15 -0.05 12.36
CA ALA A 293 9.39 -0.78 11.14
C ALA A 293 10.66 -0.29 10.44
N LEU A 294 11.61 -1.21 10.28
CA LEU A 294 12.87 -0.99 9.61
C LEU A 294 12.75 -1.26 8.12
N ASP A 295 12.03 -2.33 7.77
CA ASP A 295 11.81 -2.74 6.38
C ASP A 295 10.54 -3.61 6.24
N THR A 296 10.02 -3.76 5.03
CA THR A 296 8.86 -4.62 4.75
C THR A 296 8.94 -5.26 3.36
N GLU A 297 8.62 -6.54 3.30
CA GLU A 297 8.66 -7.36 2.08
C GLU A 297 7.35 -8.13 1.88
N VAL A 298 7.10 -8.55 0.64
CA VAL A 298 6.04 -9.51 0.33
C VAL A 298 6.66 -10.89 0.16
N VAL A 299 6.20 -11.85 0.96
CA VAL A 299 6.79 -13.19 1.06
C VAL A 299 5.73 -14.28 0.98
N VAL A 300 6.15 -15.51 0.69
CA VAL A 300 5.40 -16.72 1.00
C VAL A 300 5.71 -17.13 2.44
N PRO A 301 4.75 -17.69 3.22
CA PRO A 301 5.02 -18.19 4.55
C PRO A 301 6.23 -19.13 4.61
N ASN A 302 7.10 -18.89 5.58
CA ASN A 302 8.36 -19.61 5.80
C ASN A 302 9.49 -19.34 4.79
N ASP A 303 9.34 -18.36 3.89
CA ASP A 303 10.47 -17.92 3.08
C ASP A 303 11.64 -17.50 3.99
N PRO A 304 12.88 -17.89 3.65
CA PRO A 304 14.06 -17.51 4.44
C PRO A 304 14.22 -15.99 4.49
N ILE A 305 14.89 -15.50 5.52
CA ILE A 305 15.32 -14.10 5.57
C ILE A 305 16.35 -13.89 4.46
N VAL A 306 16.13 -12.89 3.62
CA VAL A 306 17.07 -12.49 2.58
C VAL A 306 17.99 -11.41 3.13
N ASP A 307 19.30 -11.62 2.98
CA ASP A 307 20.32 -10.63 3.32
C ASP A 307 20.37 -9.55 2.24
N ASP A 308 19.88 -8.36 2.57
CA ASP A 308 19.87 -7.18 1.70
C ASP A 308 21.16 -6.35 1.81
N VAL A 309 21.67 -6.20 3.03
CA VAL A 309 22.90 -5.45 3.33
C VAL A 309 23.77 -6.25 4.28
N VAL A 310 25.00 -6.53 3.83
CA VAL A 310 26.07 -7.14 4.60
C VAL A 310 27.37 -6.41 4.26
N LEU A 311 28.14 -6.00 5.27
CA LEU A 311 29.46 -5.41 5.06
C LEU A 311 30.53 -6.49 5.20
N SER A 312 31.37 -6.64 4.19
CA SER A 312 32.55 -7.49 4.30
C SER A 312 33.54 -6.85 5.28
N ASN A 313 34.01 -7.63 6.26
CA ASN A 313 35.18 -7.25 7.04
C ASN A 313 36.38 -7.17 6.08
N ALA A 314 36.95 -5.98 5.91
CA ALA A 314 38.16 -5.75 5.12
C ALA A 314 39.41 -6.21 5.88
#